data_AF-A0A4Q2SB28-F1
#
_entry.id   AF-A0A4Q2SB28-F1
#
_cell.length_a   1.000
_cell.length_b   1.000
_cell.length_c   1.000
_cell.angle_alpha   90.00
_cell.angle_beta   90.00
_cell.angle_gamma   90.00
#
_symmetry.space_group_name_H-M   'P 1'
#
loop_
_entity.id
_entity.type
_entity.pdbx_description
1 polymer ?
#
loop_
_entity_poly.entity_id
_entity_poly.type
_entity_poly.pdbx_seq_one_letter_code
_entity_poly.pdbx_strand_id
1 'polypeptide(L)'
;MSEPDLETLRDEVDLLRRELAAARAEQEKWGEREARLRKSRDRAAKAAETLSALLAERLRGETAVAGAGERSWWKRGSTTVTAEEAGQLELIRQSPLFDAAYYLRSHLDVARRGEDPGVHFLRHWDHPFRKPSEAFDIAQYVLDHPEVLVERVNPLVHFLASAESDGADAYPPASR
;
A
#
# COMPACT_ATOMS: atom_id res chain seq x y z
N MET A 1 4.65 -42.45 42.90
CA MET A 1 4.18 -41.06 42.91
C MET A 1 2.85 -41.07 43.62
N SER A 2 2.75 -40.46 44.80
CA SER A 2 1.48 -40.41 45.53
C SER A 2 0.50 -39.52 44.78
N GLU A 3 -0.73 -39.99 44.62
CA GLU A 3 -1.82 -39.18 44.06
C GLU A 3 -2.02 -37.94 44.94
N PRO A 4 -2.20 -36.75 44.34
CA PRO A 4 -2.51 -35.55 45.10
C PRO A 4 -3.84 -35.73 45.83
N ASP A 5 -3.88 -35.36 47.11
CA ASP A 5 -5.11 -35.43 47.89
C ASP A 5 -6.17 -34.44 47.35
N LEU A 6 -7.44 -34.73 47.62
CA LEU A 6 -8.59 -34.01 47.09
C LEU A 6 -8.58 -32.52 47.43
N GLU A 7 -8.03 -32.13 48.58
CA GLU A 7 -7.90 -30.73 48.98
C GLU A 7 -6.95 -29.96 48.06
N THR A 8 -5.79 -30.53 47.74
CA THR A 8 -4.82 -29.95 46.81
C THR A 8 -5.40 -29.77 45.41
N LEU A 9 -6.11 -30.78 44.90
CA LEU A 9 -6.76 -30.69 43.59
C LEU A 9 -7.85 -29.62 43.56
N ARG A 10 -8.56 -29.42 44.67
CA ARG A 10 -9.59 -28.39 44.79
C ARG A 10 -8.99 -26.99 44.77
N ASP A 11 -7.92 -26.78 45.51
CA ASP A 11 -7.21 -25.49 45.54
C ASP A 11 -6.60 -25.15 44.17
N GLU A 12 -6.06 -26.14 43.47
CA GLU A 12 -5.52 -25.97 42.12
C GLU A 12 -6.62 -25.60 41.11
N VAL A 13 -7.78 -26.26 41.18
CA VAL A 13 -8.94 -25.92 40.35
C VAL A 13 -9.43 -24.49 40.62
N ASP A 14 -9.46 -24.06 41.89
CA ASP A 14 -9.90 -22.71 42.25
C ASP A 14 -8.89 -21.64 41.84
N LEU A 15 -7.58 -21.94 41.88
CA LEU A 15 -6.53 -21.08 41.33
C LEU A 15 -6.69 -20.92 39.81
N LEU A 16 -6.77 -22.03 39.08
CA LEU A 16 -6.89 -22.02 37.61
C LEU A 16 -8.17 -21.29 37.16
N ARG A 17 -9.27 -21.41 37.92
CA ARG A 17 -10.51 -20.64 37.65
C ARG A 17 -10.29 -19.13 37.77
N ARG A 18 -9.52 -18.67 38.76
CA ARG A 18 -9.20 -17.25 38.93
C ARG A 18 -8.28 -16.74 37.82
N GLU A 19 -7.27 -17.52 37.45
CA GLU A 19 -6.38 -17.19 36.34
C GLU A 19 -7.14 -17.12 35.01
N LEU A 20 -8.02 -18.08 34.75
CA LEU A 20 -8.88 -18.07 33.56
C LEU A 20 -9.81 -16.85 33.55
N ALA A 21 -10.38 -16.48 34.69
CA ALA A 21 -11.22 -15.28 34.80
C ALA A 21 -10.42 -14.00 34.53
N ALA A 22 -9.19 -13.89 35.06
CA ALA A 22 -8.31 -12.77 34.81
C ALA A 22 -7.91 -12.66 33.33
N ALA A 23 -7.52 -13.78 32.71
CA ALA A 23 -7.17 -13.83 31.29
C ALA A 23 -8.34 -13.41 30.38
N ARG A 24 -9.57 -13.84 30.72
CA ARG A 24 -10.79 -13.43 29.99
C ARG A 24 -11.05 -11.92 30.12
N ALA A 25 -10.90 -11.36 31.32
CA ALA A 25 -11.06 -9.93 31.53
C ALA A 25 -10.00 -9.10 30.78
N GLU A 26 -8.77 -9.61 30.65
CA GLU A 26 -7.74 -8.99 29.80
C GLU A 26 -8.11 -9.07 28.31
N GLN A 27 -8.58 -10.23 27.85
CA GLN A 27 -9.04 -10.41 26.48
C GLN A 27 -10.16 -9.42 26.11
N GLU A 28 -11.11 -9.18 27.03
CA GLU A 28 -12.16 -8.17 26.84
C GLU A 28 -11.58 -6.75 26.71
N LYS A 29 -10.66 -6.35 27.59
CA LYS A 29 -9.98 -5.04 27.51
C LYS A 29 -9.21 -4.86 26.20
N TRP A 30 -8.54 -5.91 25.72
CA TRP A 30 -7.87 -5.91 24.43
C TRP A 30 -8.88 -5.73 23.29
N GLY A 31 -10.02 -6.43 23.32
CA GLY A 31 -11.10 -6.26 22.36
C GLY A 31 -11.69 -4.84 22.37
N GLU A 32 -11.88 -4.23 23.53
CA GLU A 32 -12.32 -2.83 23.64
C GLU A 32 -11.32 -1.84 23.02
N ARG A 33 -10.01 -2.06 23.27
CA ARG A 33 -8.94 -1.25 22.69
C ARG A 33 -8.91 -1.39 21.18
N GLU A 34 -9.03 -2.61 20.66
CA GLU A 34 -9.10 -2.90 19.23
C GLU A 34 -10.33 -2.25 18.59
N ALA A 35 -11.51 -2.37 19.21
CA ALA A 35 -12.74 -1.74 18.73
C ALA A 35 -12.62 -0.21 18.68
N ARG A 36 -11.92 0.40 19.64
CA ARG A 36 -11.61 1.84 19.65
C ARG A 36 -10.67 2.22 18.51
N LEU A 37 -9.59 1.45 18.31
CA LEU A 37 -8.65 1.66 17.21
C LEU A 37 -9.34 1.54 15.85
N ARG A 38 -10.20 0.53 15.67
CA ARG A 38 -11.02 0.36 14.46
C ARG A 38 -11.88 1.59 14.19
N LYS A 39 -12.64 2.07 15.18
CA LYS A 39 -13.45 3.31 15.05
C LYS A 39 -12.60 4.52 14.68
N SER A 40 -11.40 4.66 15.26
CA SER A 40 -10.48 5.76 14.93
C SER A 40 -9.99 5.67 13.49
N ARG A 41 -9.59 4.47 13.05
CA ARG A 41 -9.16 4.19 11.67
C ARG A 41 -10.28 4.51 10.68
N ASP A 42 -11.50 4.05 10.94
CA ASP A 42 -12.64 4.27 10.03
C ASP A 42 -13.01 5.75 9.94
N ARG A 43 -12.88 6.53 11.04
CA ARG A 43 -13.03 7.99 11.00
C ARG A 43 -11.93 8.66 10.16
N ALA A 44 -10.68 8.23 10.34
CA ALA A 44 -9.56 8.75 9.56
C ALA A 44 -9.71 8.45 8.06
N ALA A 45 -10.18 7.25 7.70
CA ALA A 45 -10.47 6.87 6.33
C ALA A 45 -11.54 7.77 5.70
N LYS A 46 -12.69 7.97 6.37
CA LYS A 46 -13.75 8.87 5.90
C LYS A 46 -13.28 10.32 5.75
N ALA A 47 -12.46 10.80 6.69
CA ALA A 47 -11.89 12.13 6.61
C ALA A 47 -10.95 12.25 5.39
N ALA A 48 -10.11 11.24 5.15
CA ALA A 48 -9.24 11.19 3.97
C ALA A 48 -10.05 11.16 2.66
N GLU A 49 -11.09 10.33 2.56
CA GLU A 49 -12.01 10.29 1.42
C GLU A 49 -12.66 11.67 1.16
N THR A 50 -13.15 12.32 2.22
CA THR A 50 -13.76 13.65 2.12
C THR A 50 -12.75 14.69 1.62
N LEU A 51 -11.55 14.70 2.18
CA LEU A 51 -10.49 15.62 1.77
C LEU A 51 -10.03 15.36 0.32
N SER A 52 -9.91 14.09 -0.07
CA SER A 52 -9.63 13.70 -1.45
C SER A 52 -10.72 14.18 -2.41
N ALA A 53 -11.99 14.05 -2.04
CA ALA A 53 -13.11 14.53 -2.84
C ALA A 53 -13.11 16.07 -2.98
N LEU A 54 -12.90 16.80 -1.88
CA LEU A 54 -12.79 18.26 -1.90
C LEU A 54 -11.59 18.73 -2.72
N LEU A 55 -10.45 18.04 -2.62
CA LEU A 55 -9.27 18.33 -3.42
C LEU A 55 -9.53 18.09 -4.90
N ALA A 56 -10.18 16.98 -5.25
CA ALA A 56 -10.56 16.68 -6.64
C ALA A 56 -11.51 17.74 -7.21
N GLU A 57 -12.48 18.23 -6.44
CA GLU A 57 -13.36 19.32 -6.85
C GLU A 57 -12.59 20.62 -7.09
N ARG A 58 -11.67 20.95 -6.18
CA ARG A 58 -10.84 22.15 -6.34
C ARG A 58 -9.93 22.08 -7.57
N LEU A 59 -9.31 20.93 -7.82
CA LEU A 59 -8.47 20.71 -8.98
C LEU A 59 -9.27 20.80 -10.28
N ARG A 60 -10.50 20.26 -10.33
CA ARG A 60 -11.40 20.42 -11.49
C ARG A 60 -11.63 21.89 -11.83
N GLY A 61 -11.87 22.73 -10.82
CA GLY A 61 -12.05 24.18 -10.99
C GLY A 61 -10.78 24.89 -11.47
N GLU A 62 -9.61 24.50 -10.98
CA GLU A 62 -8.32 25.06 -11.40
C GLU A 62 -7.94 24.62 -12.83
N THR A 63 -8.28 23.37 -13.22
CA THR A 63 -8.05 22.86 -14.59
C THR A 63 -9.02 23.41 -15.63
N ALA A 64 -10.24 23.79 -15.25
CA ALA A 64 -11.21 24.44 -16.15
C ALA A 64 -10.73 25.83 -16.63
N VAL A 65 -9.88 26.50 -15.84
CA VAL A 65 -9.21 27.76 -16.23
C VAL A 65 -7.96 27.50 -17.08
N ALA A 66 -7.40 26.29 -17.05
CA ALA A 66 -6.17 25.89 -17.74
C ALA A 66 -6.41 25.06 -19.02
N GLY A 67 -7.60 25.14 -19.61
CA GLY A 67 -8.04 24.40 -20.80
C GLY A 67 -7.38 24.78 -22.13
N ALA A 68 -6.05 24.86 -22.17
CA ALA A 68 -5.27 24.94 -23.40
C ALA A 68 -3.95 24.14 -23.25
N GLY A 69 -4.03 22.81 -23.37
CA GLY A 69 -2.83 21.97 -23.58
C GLY A 69 -2.66 20.76 -22.65
N GLU A 70 -3.61 19.82 -22.68
CA GLU A 70 -3.43 18.48 -22.11
C GLU A 70 -2.32 17.74 -22.86
N ARG A 71 -1.13 17.64 -22.25
CA ARG A 71 -0.11 16.56 -22.40
C ARG A 71 1.28 16.88 -21.81
N SER A 72 1.53 18.06 -21.22
CA SER A 72 2.93 18.49 -20.96
C SER A 72 3.14 19.39 -19.73
N TRP A 73 2.41 19.18 -18.62
CA TRP A 73 2.56 20.06 -17.46
C TRP A 73 3.72 19.69 -16.52
N TRP A 74 4.15 18.42 -16.47
CA TRP A 74 5.30 17.95 -15.67
C TRP A 74 6.67 18.05 -16.39
N LYS A 75 6.71 18.37 -17.70
CA LYS A 75 7.98 18.55 -18.45
C LYS A 75 8.85 19.73 -18.00
N ARG A 76 8.39 20.54 -17.03
CA ARG A 76 9.16 21.69 -16.49
C ARG A 76 10.06 21.32 -15.31
N GLY A 77 9.86 20.15 -14.68
CA GLY A 77 10.79 19.59 -13.71
C GLY A 77 11.85 18.77 -14.44
N SER A 78 13.05 19.34 -14.61
CA SER A 78 14.18 18.60 -15.19
C SER A 78 14.64 17.55 -14.18
N THR A 79 14.18 16.30 -14.33
CA THR A 79 14.79 15.16 -13.66
C THR A 79 15.67 14.44 -14.68
N THR A 80 16.99 14.60 -14.55
CA THR A 80 17.95 13.83 -15.34
C THR A 80 17.81 12.35 -14.99
N VAL A 81 17.49 11.53 -15.99
CA VAL A 81 17.49 10.06 -15.92
C VAL A 81 18.74 9.52 -16.62
N THR A 82 19.31 8.45 -16.08
CA THR A 82 20.43 7.74 -16.73
C THR A 82 19.95 7.03 -18.00
N ALA A 83 20.88 6.59 -18.86
CA ALA A 83 20.54 5.85 -20.07
C ALA A 83 19.84 4.51 -19.78
N GLU A 84 20.21 3.86 -18.68
CA GLU A 84 19.58 2.63 -18.20
C GLU A 84 18.17 2.89 -17.65
N GLU A 85 18.02 3.93 -16.82
CA GLU A 85 16.72 4.36 -16.31
C GLU A 85 15.77 4.76 -17.45
N ALA A 86 16.27 5.31 -18.56
CA ALA A 86 15.44 5.70 -19.70
C ALA A 86 14.73 4.49 -20.35
N GLY A 87 15.42 3.35 -20.48
CA GLY A 87 14.83 2.12 -21.01
C GLY A 87 13.75 1.56 -20.08
N GLN A 88 14.03 1.50 -18.78
CA GLN A 88 13.09 1.04 -17.77
C GLN A 88 11.86 1.96 -17.64
N LEU A 89 12.09 3.27 -17.72
CA LEU A 89 11.04 4.28 -17.67
C LEU A 89 10.09 4.18 -18.86
N GLU A 90 10.62 3.92 -20.06
CA GLU A 90 9.80 3.71 -21.24
C GLU A 90 8.96 2.44 -21.11
N LEU A 91 9.56 1.35 -20.62
CA LEU A 91 8.84 0.10 -20.36
C LEU A 91 7.69 0.30 -19.37
N ILE A 92 7.93 1.03 -18.27
CA ILE A 92 6.90 1.39 -17.28
C ILE A 92 5.78 2.21 -17.94
N ARG A 93 6.13 3.25 -18.70
CA ARG A 93 5.13 4.17 -19.29
C ARG A 93 4.28 3.53 -20.38
N GLN A 94 4.83 2.56 -21.10
CA GLN A 94 4.09 1.80 -22.11
C GLN A 94 3.28 0.67 -21.50
N SER A 95 3.52 0.33 -20.23
CA SER A 95 2.80 -0.73 -19.54
C SER A 95 1.36 -0.31 -19.21
N PRO A 96 0.36 -1.15 -19.49
CA PRO A 96 -1.00 -0.92 -19.01
C PRO A 96 -1.11 -1.01 -17.48
N LEU A 97 -0.09 -1.51 -16.80
CA LEU A 97 -0.04 -1.67 -15.35
C LEU A 97 0.50 -0.42 -14.62
N PHE A 98 0.83 0.65 -15.36
CA PHE A 98 1.17 1.94 -14.80
C PHE A 98 0.19 3.01 -15.27
N ASP A 99 -0.61 3.53 -14.33
CA ASP A 99 -1.50 4.68 -14.59
C ASP A 99 -0.93 5.91 -13.88
N ALA A 100 -0.35 6.81 -14.67
CA ALA A 100 0.23 8.06 -14.17
C ALA A 100 -0.79 8.93 -13.42
N ALA A 101 -2.05 8.96 -13.87
CA ALA A 101 -3.10 9.72 -13.21
C ALA A 101 -3.50 9.06 -11.88
N TYR A 102 -3.64 7.74 -11.83
CA TYR A 102 -3.84 6.99 -10.59
C TYR A 102 -2.70 7.22 -9.59
N TYR A 103 -1.46 7.16 -10.08
CA TYR A 103 -0.27 7.33 -9.27
C TYR A 103 -0.23 8.72 -8.63
N LEU A 104 -0.49 9.78 -9.39
CA LEU A 104 -0.53 11.16 -8.87
C LEU A 104 -1.71 11.41 -7.93
N ARG A 105 -2.86 10.76 -8.14
CA ARG A 105 -4.00 10.81 -7.20
C ARG A 105 -3.65 10.18 -5.85
N SER A 106 -2.86 9.11 -5.87
CA SER A 106 -2.42 8.39 -4.67
C SER A 106 -1.21 9.03 -3.98
N HIS A 107 -0.44 9.84 -4.70
CA HIS A 107 0.82 10.45 -4.25
C HIS A 107 0.84 11.96 -4.48
N LEU A 108 0.05 12.67 -3.66
CA LEU A 108 -0.14 14.11 -3.77
C LEU A 108 1.14 14.92 -3.53
N ASP A 109 2.12 14.37 -2.83
CA ASP A 109 3.45 14.94 -2.66
C ASP A 109 4.21 15.05 -3.99
N VAL A 110 4.15 14.00 -4.82
CA VAL A 110 4.73 13.98 -6.18
C VAL A 110 4.03 15.00 -7.07
N ALA A 111 2.69 15.03 -7.01
CA ALA A 111 1.88 15.99 -7.77
C ALA A 111 2.20 17.44 -7.40
N ARG A 112 2.31 17.75 -6.09
CA ARG A 112 2.62 19.11 -5.59
C ARG A 112 4.02 19.58 -5.97
N ARG A 113 4.98 18.67 -6.06
CA ARG A 113 6.35 18.97 -6.48
C ARG A 113 6.49 19.08 -8.01
N GLY A 114 5.46 18.67 -8.76
CA GLY A 114 5.48 18.63 -10.22
C GLY A 114 6.50 17.63 -10.76
N GLU A 115 6.80 16.59 -9.99
CA GLU A 115 7.72 15.53 -10.39
C GLU A 115 7.07 14.60 -11.41
N ASP A 116 7.88 14.01 -12.29
CA ASP A 116 7.40 13.01 -13.23
C ASP A 116 7.01 11.72 -12.49
N PRO A 117 5.75 11.25 -12.59
CA PRO A 117 5.29 10.11 -11.82
C PRO A 117 6.01 8.80 -12.20
N GLY A 118 6.42 8.65 -13.47
CA GLY A 118 7.15 7.46 -13.91
C GLY A 118 8.57 7.44 -13.36
N VAL A 119 9.26 8.59 -13.37
CA VAL A 119 10.60 8.71 -12.76
C VAL A 119 10.53 8.52 -11.25
N HIS A 120 9.53 9.12 -10.59
CA HIS A 120 9.34 8.96 -9.17
C HIS A 120 9.05 7.50 -8.81
N PHE A 121 8.18 6.82 -9.57
CA PHE A 121 7.87 5.42 -9.38
C PHE A 121 9.08 4.51 -9.60
N LEU A 122 9.83 4.72 -10.68
CA LEU A 122 11.04 3.95 -10.97
C LEU A 122 12.02 3.93 -9.80
N ARG A 123 12.16 5.07 -9.11
CA ARG A 123 13.13 5.28 -8.02
C ARG A 123 12.62 4.98 -6.61
N HIS A 124 11.31 5.07 -6.37
CA HIS A 124 10.72 5.02 -5.02
C HIS A 124 9.56 4.01 -4.89
N TRP A 125 9.65 2.89 -5.60
CA TRP A 125 8.64 1.84 -5.56
C TRP A 125 8.58 1.10 -4.21
N ASP A 126 9.68 1.04 -3.47
CA ASP A 126 9.89 0.26 -2.25
C ASP A 126 9.26 0.88 -0.98
N HIS A 127 9.02 2.19 -0.98
CA HIS A 127 8.56 2.93 0.20
C HIS A 127 7.17 3.57 0.02
N PRO A 128 6.20 3.30 0.91
CA PRO A 128 5.70 1.98 1.30
C PRO A 128 5.00 1.30 0.10
N PHE A 129 5.68 0.39 -0.59
CA PHE A 129 5.17 -0.43 -1.73
C PHE A 129 4.13 0.29 -2.60
N ARG A 130 4.58 1.30 -3.33
CA ARG A 130 3.70 2.23 -4.05
C ARG A 130 3.03 1.54 -5.22
N LYS A 131 1.70 1.54 -5.25
CA LYS A 131 0.93 0.90 -6.33
C LYS A 131 1.03 1.72 -7.63
N PRO A 132 1.52 1.14 -8.74
CA PRO A 132 1.58 1.82 -10.04
C PRO A 132 0.19 1.93 -10.71
N SER A 133 -0.72 1.01 -10.39
CA SER A 133 -2.12 1.02 -10.83
C SER A 133 -2.99 0.18 -9.88
N GLU A 134 -4.29 0.09 -10.17
CA GLU A 134 -5.20 -0.84 -9.47
C GLU A 134 -4.95 -2.31 -9.85
N ALA A 135 -4.31 -2.56 -11.00
CA ALA A 135 -4.11 -3.90 -11.57
C ALA A 135 -2.79 -4.55 -11.16
N PHE A 136 -1.94 -3.87 -10.39
CA PHE A 136 -0.64 -4.41 -9.99
C PHE A 136 -0.31 -4.03 -8.55
N ASP A 137 -0.34 -5.02 -7.66
CA ASP A 137 0.04 -4.88 -6.27
C ASP A 137 1.51 -5.29 -6.06
N ILE A 138 2.38 -4.29 -5.90
CA ILE A 138 3.80 -4.51 -5.63
C ILE A 138 4.03 -5.34 -4.38
N ALA A 139 3.22 -5.14 -3.34
CA ALA A 139 3.42 -5.86 -2.08
C ALA A 139 3.20 -7.36 -2.29
N GLN A 140 2.20 -7.72 -3.10
CA GLN A 140 1.95 -9.13 -3.44
C GLN A 140 3.08 -9.67 -4.32
N TYR A 141 3.49 -8.94 -5.36
CA TYR A 141 4.58 -9.37 -6.24
C TYR A 141 5.89 -9.63 -5.48
N VAL A 142 6.24 -8.75 -4.55
CA VAL A 142 7.45 -8.88 -3.73
C VAL A 142 7.40 -10.07 -2.76
N LEU A 143 6.21 -10.47 -2.32
CA LEU A 143 6.06 -11.67 -1.49
C LEU A 143 6.35 -12.94 -2.28
N ASP A 144 5.93 -12.98 -3.55
CA ASP A 144 6.11 -14.13 -4.44
C ASP A 144 7.51 -14.15 -5.08
N HIS A 145 8.12 -12.96 -5.26
CA HIS A 145 9.45 -12.75 -5.84
C HIS A 145 10.39 -11.95 -4.92
N PRO A 146 10.82 -12.49 -3.77
CA PRO A 146 11.65 -11.75 -2.81
C PRO A 146 13.03 -11.33 -3.37
N GLU A 147 13.52 -11.98 -4.43
CA GLU A 147 14.77 -11.66 -5.13
C GLU A 147 14.83 -10.22 -5.63
N VAL A 148 13.70 -9.62 -6.00
CA VAL A 148 13.65 -8.24 -6.51
C VAL A 148 14.08 -7.20 -5.48
N LEU A 149 13.91 -7.52 -4.18
CA LEU A 149 14.40 -6.67 -3.08
C LEU A 149 15.91 -6.74 -2.95
N VAL A 150 16.49 -7.93 -3.14
CA VAL A 150 17.94 -8.16 -3.03
C VAL A 150 18.67 -7.52 -4.20
N GLU A 151 18.15 -7.70 -5.41
CA GLU A 151 18.70 -7.15 -6.65
C GLU A 151 18.38 -5.66 -6.84
N ARG A 152 17.47 -5.11 -6.01
CA ARG A 152 16.94 -3.74 -6.08
C ARG A 152 16.37 -3.40 -7.46
N VAL A 153 15.76 -4.37 -8.12
CA VAL A 153 15.09 -4.20 -9.42
C VAL A 153 13.66 -3.75 -9.18
N ASN A 154 13.17 -2.80 -9.99
CA ASN A 154 11.79 -2.35 -9.91
C ASN A 154 10.84 -3.54 -10.21
N PRO A 155 9.89 -3.87 -9.31
CA PRO A 155 8.99 -5.01 -9.44
C PRO A 155 8.18 -5.04 -10.74
N LEU A 156 7.72 -3.87 -11.21
CA LEU A 156 6.97 -3.80 -12.46
C LEU A 156 7.90 -4.06 -13.66
N VAL A 157 9.13 -3.57 -13.62
CA VAL A 157 10.13 -3.84 -14.67
C VAL A 157 10.50 -5.33 -14.68
N HIS A 158 10.70 -5.92 -13.51
CA HIS A 158 10.98 -7.34 -13.36
C HIS A 158 9.84 -8.20 -13.93
N PHE A 159 8.60 -7.88 -13.56
CA PHE A 159 7.42 -8.55 -14.08
C PHE A 159 7.31 -8.45 -15.61
N LEU A 160 7.46 -7.24 -16.18
CA LEU A 160 7.36 -7.01 -17.62
C LEU A 160 8.50 -7.68 -18.43
N ALA A 161 9.61 -8.01 -17.79
CA ALA A 161 10.71 -8.77 -18.40
C ALA A 161 10.58 -10.29 -18.22
N SER A 162 9.64 -10.75 -17.38
CA SER A 162 9.41 -12.16 -17.09
C SER A 162 8.42 -12.80 -18.07
N ALA A 163 8.49 -14.13 -18.20
CA ALA A 163 7.55 -14.90 -19.01
C ALA A 163 6.11 -14.88 -18.45
N GLU A 164 5.92 -14.49 -17.18
CA GLU A 164 4.61 -14.38 -16.53
C GLU A 164 3.79 -13.19 -17.07
N SER A 165 4.45 -12.22 -17.71
CA SER A 165 3.78 -11.07 -18.32
C SER A 165 2.88 -11.43 -19.51
N ASP A 166 3.14 -12.56 -20.18
CA ASP A 166 2.37 -13.04 -21.34
C ASP A 166 1.10 -13.83 -20.94
N GLY A 167 0.84 -13.99 -19.63
CA GLY A 167 -0.18 -14.91 -19.08
C GLY A 167 -1.06 -14.30 -17.99
N ALA A 168 -1.75 -13.20 -18.29
CA ALA A 168 -3.09 -12.82 -17.83
C ALA A 168 -3.58 -13.07 -16.37
N ASP A 169 -2.74 -13.02 -15.34
CA ASP A 169 -3.16 -12.72 -13.96
C ASP A 169 -2.26 -11.63 -13.38
N ALA A 170 -2.53 -10.37 -13.75
CA ALA A 170 -1.81 -9.23 -13.20
C ALA A 170 -2.13 -9.14 -11.71
N TYR A 171 -1.15 -9.45 -10.84
CA TYR A 171 -1.19 -9.46 -9.37
C TYR A 171 -2.19 -8.45 -8.78
N PRO A 172 -3.48 -8.80 -8.69
CA PRO A 172 -4.50 -7.84 -8.33
C PRO A 172 -4.50 -7.73 -6.80
N PRO A 173 -4.87 -6.57 -6.25
CA PRO A 173 -4.98 -6.45 -4.81
C PRO A 173 -5.95 -7.52 -4.29
N ALA A 174 -5.53 -8.25 -3.25
CA ALA A 174 -6.36 -9.27 -2.63
C ALA A 174 -7.76 -8.70 -2.36
N SER A 175 -8.79 -9.31 -2.95
CA SER A 175 -10.18 -8.92 -2.74
C SER A 175 -10.50 -9.10 -1.25
N ARG A 176 -10.59 -8.00 -0.52
CA ARG A 176 -10.98 -7.97 0.90
C ARG A 176 -12.48 -8.08 1.05
#